data_AF-A0AAU0U030-F1
#
_entry.id   AF-A0AAU0U030-F1
#
_cell.length_a   1.000
_cell.length_b   1.000
_cell.length_c   1.000
_cell.angle_alpha   90.00
_cell.angle_beta   90.00
_cell.angle_gamma   90.00
#
_symmetry.space_group_name_H-M   'P 1'
#
loop_
_entity.id
_entity.type
_entity.pdbx_description
1 polymer ?
#
loop_
_entity_poly.entity_id
_entity_poly.type
_entity_poly.pdbx_seq_one_letter_code
_entity_poly.pdbx_strand_id
1 'polypeptide(L)'
;MTKSADQEHASPSSSFPAYVFHGPSQVAIRTRTSDQPRYVDTRSNVWTWYDGGRAMKIDWIALQLSSELIEIGKGFIAYALEKYAPRTAFMFANSLRFLSSTVLADGLPWDLHKLTIALEEFKKSGADLLGFRRLYRWAIDRGIKGFDPNIYLKIKDIKSDRVDPYARIYLSQSGLELDEEIRLLKRIDREVSWVEWISFQFNIMLHLSFELGPRSIQFHSLDITDFEVIEISDQEKYYTLWLPMAKKVGQRRPDRRPRKITARLGKKIEQYVLWHQRRFGNACEPLFVNLPGSAYQCLRSAMPSSTSCLRQV
;
A
#
# COMPACT_ATOMS: atom_id res chain seq x y z
N MET A 1 -49.83 -56.00 -20.12
CA MET A 1 -49.49 -54.57 -20.29
C MET A 1 -49.26 -53.99 -18.92
N THR A 2 -48.00 -53.92 -18.50
CA THR A 2 -47.57 -53.45 -17.17
C THR A 2 -46.88 -52.10 -17.35
N LYS A 3 -47.45 -51.06 -16.73
CA LYS A 3 -46.94 -49.68 -16.77
C LYS A 3 -45.63 -49.59 -15.98
N SER A 4 -44.58 -49.12 -16.62
CA SER A 4 -43.30 -48.75 -15.99
C SER A 4 -43.47 -47.38 -15.32
N ALA A 5 -43.16 -47.32 -14.03
CA ALA A 5 -43.11 -46.08 -13.24
C ALA A 5 -41.66 -45.61 -13.14
N ASP A 6 -41.52 -44.30 -13.07
CA ASP A 6 -40.29 -43.52 -13.19
C ASP A 6 -39.25 -43.83 -12.11
N GLN A 7 -37.98 -43.82 -12.52
CA GLN A 7 -36.87 -43.49 -11.64
C GLN A 7 -36.12 -42.33 -12.28
N GLU A 8 -36.61 -41.11 -12.02
CA GLU A 8 -35.82 -39.90 -12.13
C GLU A 8 -34.59 -40.07 -11.24
N HIS A 9 -33.42 -40.12 -11.85
CA HIS A 9 -32.15 -40.01 -11.15
C HIS A 9 -32.04 -38.60 -10.55
N ALA A 10 -32.50 -38.45 -9.31
CA ALA A 10 -32.19 -37.30 -8.49
C ALA A 10 -30.67 -37.19 -8.37
N SER A 11 -30.11 -36.11 -8.92
CA SER A 11 -28.72 -35.72 -8.71
C SER A 11 -28.47 -35.55 -7.20
N PRO A 12 -27.36 -36.03 -6.64
CA PRO A 12 -27.11 -35.87 -5.22
C PRO A 12 -26.95 -34.38 -4.91
N SER A 13 -27.93 -33.82 -4.20
CA SER A 13 -27.86 -32.48 -3.62
C SER A 13 -26.69 -32.44 -2.62
N SER A 14 -25.65 -31.67 -2.95
CA SER A 14 -24.58 -31.32 -2.01
C SER A 14 -25.17 -30.52 -0.85
N SER A 15 -25.48 -31.21 0.26
CA SER A 15 -26.24 -30.70 1.41
C SER A 15 -25.35 -30.15 2.54
N PHE A 16 -24.27 -29.44 2.21
CA PHE A 16 -23.44 -28.77 3.21
C PHE A 16 -23.42 -27.25 2.99
N PRO A 17 -23.50 -26.44 4.06
CA PRO A 17 -23.52 -25.00 3.91
C PRO A 17 -22.17 -24.50 3.39
N ALA A 18 -22.21 -23.83 2.24
CA ALA A 18 -21.08 -23.08 1.69
C ALA A 18 -20.64 -21.98 2.69
N TYR A 19 -19.36 -21.62 2.68
CA TYR A 19 -18.86 -20.54 3.53
C TYR A 19 -19.58 -19.22 3.20
N VAL A 20 -20.07 -18.52 4.23
CA VAL A 20 -20.72 -17.20 4.11
C VAL A 20 -19.96 -16.19 4.97
N PHE A 21 -19.65 -15.03 4.40
CA PHE A 21 -18.97 -13.98 5.13
C PHE A 21 -19.95 -13.20 6.03
N HIS A 22 -19.90 -13.48 7.34
CA HIS A 22 -20.62 -12.73 8.38
C HIS A 22 -19.75 -11.66 9.05
N GLY A 23 -18.81 -11.05 8.33
CA GLY A 23 -17.88 -10.09 8.93
C GLY A 23 -18.52 -8.76 9.33
N PRO A 24 -17.79 -7.93 10.09
CA PRO A 24 -18.30 -6.64 10.55
C PRO A 24 -18.57 -5.72 9.36
N SER A 25 -19.58 -4.84 9.47
CA SER A 25 -19.91 -3.84 8.45
C SER A 25 -18.76 -2.88 8.14
N GLN A 26 -17.83 -2.74 9.07
CA GLN A 26 -16.63 -1.94 8.93
C GLN A 26 -15.42 -2.69 9.47
N VAL A 27 -14.34 -2.70 8.70
CA VAL A 27 -13.05 -3.25 9.13
C VAL A 27 -12.07 -2.11 9.37
N ALA A 28 -11.54 -2.04 10.60
CA ALA A 28 -10.54 -1.04 10.96
C ALA A 28 -9.21 -1.32 10.23
N ILE A 29 -8.66 -0.30 9.59
CA ILE A 29 -7.38 -0.36 8.88
C ILE A 29 -6.32 0.45 9.60
N ARG A 30 -5.08 -0.03 9.50
CA ARG A 30 -3.91 0.61 10.10
C ARG A 30 -3.36 1.69 9.16
N THR A 31 -4.01 2.85 9.11
CA THR A 31 -3.54 4.03 8.35
C THR A 31 -2.49 4.83 9.14
N ARG A 32 -1.69 5.62 8.42
CA ARG A 32 -0.61 6.45 9.03
C ARG A 32 -0.99 7.90 9.20
N THR A 33 -2.05 8.35 8.55
CA THR A 33 -2.44 9.75 8.46
C THR A 33 -3.86 9.95 8.96
N SER A 34 -4.14 11.14 9.50
CA SER A 34 -5.47 11.55 9.99
C SER A 34 -6.46 11.79 8.86
N ASP A 35 -5.97 12.20 7.69
CA ASP A 35 -6.74 12.59 6.50
C ASP A 35 -7.36 11.42 5.72
N GLN A 36 -7.08 10.17 6.11
CA GLN A 36 -7.58 8.97 5.44
C GLN A 36 -8.62 8.23 6.29
N PRO A 37 -9.67 7.67 5.65
CA PRO A 37 -10.62 6.80 6.32
C PRO A 37 -9.89 5.69 7.06
N ARG A 38 -10.21 5.50 8.34
CA ARG A 38 -9.63 4.42 9.18
C ARG A 38 -10.39 3.11 9.12
N TYR A 39 -11.45 3.07 8.31
CA TYR A 39 -12.35 1.94 8.19
C TYR A 39 -12.66 1.68 6.73
N VAL A 40 -12.86 0.41 6.40
CA VAL A 40 -13.34 -0.06 5.11
C VAL A 40 -14.77 -0.52 5.29
N ASP A 41 -15.71 0.03 4.51
CA ASP A 41 -17.09 -0.45 4.49
C ASP A 41 -17.17 -1.76 3.71
N THR A 42 -17.50 -2.84 4.41
CA THR A 42 -17.57 -4.19 3.83
C THR A 42 -18.94 -4.52 3.26
N ARG A 43 -19.95 -3.67 3.48
CA ARG A 43 -21.31 -3.84 2.93
C ARG A 43 -21.39 -3.44 1.46
N SER A 44 -20.46 -2.59 1.02
CA SER A 44 -20.33 -2.19 -0.37
C SER A 44 -19.82 -3.34 -1.24
N ASN A 45 -20.21 -3.34 -2.51
CA ASN A 45 -19.64 -4.24 -3.52
C ASN A 45 -18.21 -3.85 -3.92
N VAL A 46 -17.82 -2.60 -3.64
CA VAL A 46 -16.46 -2.11 -3.84
C VAL A 46 -15.88 -1.70 -2.51
N TRP A 47 -14.87 -2.42 -2.05
CA TRP A 47 -14.15 -2.09 -0.82
C TRP A 47 -12.96 -1.21 -1.18
N THR A 48 -12.83 -0.06 -0.53
CA THR A 48 -11.75 0.90 -0.77
C THR A 48 -11.03 1.23 0.53
N TRP A 49 -9.70 1.29 0.47
CA TRP A 49 -8.82 1.72 1.55
C TRP A 49 -7.62 2.51 1.01
N TYR A 50 -6.80 3.06 1.90
CA TYR A 50 -5.71 3.95 1.53
C TYR A 50 -4.38 3.54 2.18
N ASP A 51 -3.27 3.80 1.48
CA ASP A 51 -1.92 3.77 2.04
C ASP A 51 -1.09 4.90 1.44
N GLY A 52 -0.71 5.88 2.27
CA GLY A 52 0.11 7.01 1.82
C GLY A 52 -0.55 7.82 0.71
N GLY A 53 -1.85 8.10 0.84
CA GLY A 53 -2.65 8.89 -0.10
C GLY A 53 -3.21 8.09 -1.28
N ARG A 54 -2.73 6.86 -1.49
CA ARG A 54 -3.13 6.05 -2.64
C ARG A 54 -4.36 5.20 -2.32
N ALA A 55 -5.42 5.42 -3.08
CA ALA A 55 -6.60 4.57 -3.04
C ALA A 55 -6.26 3.16 -3.58
N MET A 56 -6.61 2.17 -2.78
CA MET A 56 -6.57 0.75 -3.08
C MET A 56 -8.00 0.25 -3.02
N LYS A 57 -8.43 -0.52 -4.01
CA LYS A 57 -9.79 -1.05 -4.05
C LYS A 57 -9.82 -2.52 -4.40
N ILE A 58 -10.92 -3.20 -4.12
CA ILE A 58 -11.35 -4.45 -4.73
C ILE A 58 -12.84 -4.34 -5.07
N ASP A 59 -13.19 -4.70 -6.28
CA ASP A 59 -14.56 -4.68 -6.78
C ASP A 59 -15.02 -6.14 -6.89
N TRP A 60 -15.92 -6.54 -6.01
CA TRP A 60 -16.37 -7.94 -5.91
C TRP A 60 -17.27 -8.34 -7.08
N ILE A 61 -17.96 -7.39 -7.71
CA ILE A 61 -18.82 -7.67 -8.88
C ILE A 61 -17.96 -7.92 -10.11
N ALA A 62 -16.84 -7.19 -10.24
CA ALA A 62 -15.94 -7.35 -11.38
C ALA A 62 -15.12 -8.66 -11.34
N LEU A 63 -15.09 -9.38 -10.22
CA LEU A 63 -14.39 -10.66 -10.12
C LEU A 63 -15.27 -11.78 -10.67
N GLN A 64 -14.77 -12.47 -11.69
CA GLN A 64 -15.41 -13.64 -12.28
C GLN A 64 -15.21 -14.91 -11.43
N LEU A 65 -15.40 -14.79 -10.11
CA LEU A 65 -15.29 -15.91 -9.16
C LEU A 65 -16.67 -16.49 -8.89
N SER A 66 -16.73 -17.79 -8.60
CA SER A 66 -17.94 -18.40 -8.04
C SER A 66 -18.39 -17.71 -6.76
N SER A 67 -19.68 -17.75 -6.47
CA SER A 67 -20.27 -17.12 -5.28
C SER A 67 -19.59 -17.58 -4.00
N GLU A 68 -19.25 -18.87 -3.89
CA GLU A 68 -18.51 -19.42 -2.76
C GLU A 68 -17.12 -18.78 -2.62
N LEU A 69 -16.36 -18.66 -3.71
CA LEU A 69 -15.02 -18.05 -3.68
C LEU A 69 -15.06 -16.54 -3.42
N ILE A 70 -16.13 -15.84 -3.82
CA ILE A 70 -16.34 -14.44 -3.45
C ILE A 70 -16.48 -14.31 -1.93
N GLU A 71 -17.31 -15.12 -1.30
CA GLU A 71 -17.52 -15.07 0.15
C GLU A 71 -16.24 -15.41 0.91
N ILE A 72 -15.53 -16.47 0.50
CA ILE A 72 -14.21 -16.83 1.06
C ILE A 72 -13.22 -15.67 0.86
N GLY A 73 -13.21 -15.06 -0.32
CA GLY A 73 -12.38 -13.90 -0.66
C GLY A 73 -12.66 -12.70 0.24
N LYS A 74 -13.92 -12.36 0.49
CA LYS A 74 -14.33 -11.30 1.44
C LYS A 74 -13.81 -11.57 2.83
N GLY A 75 -14.00 -12.80 3.33
CA GLY A 75 -13.47 -13.23 4.63
C GLY A 75 -11.95 -13.10 4.73
N PHE A 76 -11.23 -13.50 3.69
CA PHE A 76 -9.79 -13.42 3.64
C PHE A 76 -9.28 -11.97 3.59
N ILE A 77 -9.89 -11.11 2.78
CA ILE A 77 -9.50 -9.70 2.67
C ILE A 77 -9.82 -8.93 3.96
N ALA A 78 -10.97 -9.20 4.61
CA ALA A 78 -11.29 -8.62 5.91
C ALA A 78 -10.22 -8.97 6.95
N TYR A 79 -9.88 -10.25 7.08
CA TYR A 79 -8.77 -10.71 7.92
C TYR A 79 -7.44 -10.04 7.54
N ALA A 80 -7.18 -9.87 6.24
CA ALA A 80 -5.95 -9.29 5.78
C ALA A 80 -5.81 -7.80 6.15
N LEU A 81 -6.90 -7.04 6.05
CA LEU A 81 -6.97 -5.63 6.41
C LEU A 81 -6.72 -5.41 7.92
N GLU A 82 -7.21 -6.31 8.78
CA GLU A 82 -6.99 -6.24 10.23
C GLU A 82 -5.54 -6.60 10.61
N LYS A 83 -4.99 -7.62 9.95
CA LYS A 83 -3.71 -8.23 10.33
C LYS A 83 -2.49 -7.56 9.70
N TYR A 84 -2.56 -7.24 8.41
CA TYR A 84 -1.41 -6.81 7.62
C TYR A 84 -1.33 -5.29 7.42
N ALA A 85 -0.35 -4.84 6.65
CA ALA A 85 -0.31 -3.48 6.16
C ALA A 85 -1.33 -3.31 5.01
N PRO A 86 -1.92 -2.12 4.82
CA PRO A 86 -2.91 -1.89 3.75
C PRO A 86 -2.41 -2.29 2.35
N ARG A 87 -1.14 -2.05 2.04
CA ARG A 87 -0.51 -2.48 0.79
C ARG A 87 -0.37 -3.99 0.63
N THR A 88 -0.15 -4.73 1.72
CA THR A 88 -0.12 -6.19 1.70
C THR A 88 -1.52 -6.76 1.47
N ALA A 89 -2.55 -6.18 2.09
CA ALA A 89 -3.94 -6.53 1.79
C ALA A 89 -4.29 -6.28 0.32
N PHE A 90 -3.76 -5.19 -0.27
CA PHE A 90 -3.93 -4.92 -1.70
C PHE A 90 -3.19 -5.89 -2.62
N MET A 91 -2.01 -6.37 -2.23
CA MET A 91 -1.35 -7.46 -2.93
C MET A 91 -2.24 -8.71 -2.95
N PHE A 92 -2.84 -9.08 -1.81
CA PHE A 92 -3.77 -10.21 -1.74
C PHE A 92 -5.04 -9.98 -2.58
N ALA A 93 -5.57 -8.76 -2.62
CA ALA A 93 -6.67 -8.41 -3.51
C ALA A 93 -6.29 -8.59 -5.00
N ASN A 94 -5.05 -8.25 -5.39
CA ASN A 94 -4.55 -8.51 -6.73
C ASN A 94 -4.42 -10.01 -7.00
N SER A 95 -3.99 -10.81 -6.02
CA SER A 95 -3.95 -12.26 -6.16
C SER A 95 -5.34 -12.89 -6.35
N LEU A 96 -6.39 -12.31 -5.74
CA LEU A 96 -7.78 -12.72 -5.99
C LEU A 96 -8.26 -12.32 -7.40
N ARG A 97 -7.87 -11.13 -7.90
CA ARG A 97 -8.09 -10.76 -9.30
C ARG A 97 -7.41 -11.74 -10.25
N PHE A 98 -6.17 -12.10 -9.96
CA PHE A 98 -5.46 -13.09 -10.76
C PHE A 98 -6.17 -14.44 -10.70
N LEU A 99 -6.56 -14.92 -9.52
CA LEU A 99 -7.35 -16.14 -9.35
C LEU A 99 -8.63 -16.11 -10.22
N SER A 100 -9.34 -14.97 -10.29
CA SER A 100 -10.55 -14.81 -11.10
C SER A 100 -10.34 -14.95 -12.61
N SER A 101 -9.08 -14.89 -13.07
CA SER A 101 -8.70 -15.10 -14.47
C SER A 101 -8.19 -16.53 -14.75
N THR A 102 -8.20 -17.42 -13.75
CA THR A 102 -7.71 -18.80 -13.89
C THR A 102 -8.86 -19.81 -13.97
N VAL A 103 -8.53 -21.05 -14.36
CA VAL A 103 -9.44 -22.21 -14.37
C VAL A 103 -9.99 -22.59 -12.98
N LEU A 104 -9.48 -21.98 -11.91
CA LEU A 104 -9.94 -22.20 -10.53
C LEU A 104 -11.10 -21.28 -10.14
N ALA A 105 -11.46 -20.31 -10.98
CA ALA A 105 -12.49 -19.33 -10.69
C ALA A 105 -13.89 -19.96 -10.54
N ASP A 106 -14.12 -21.11 -11.19
CA ASP A 106 -15.39 -21.85 -11.21
C ASP A 106 -15.87 -22.31 -9.82
N GLY A 107 -14.99 -22.38 -8.81
CA GLY A 107 -15.33 -22.79 -7.45
C GLY A 107 -14.71 -24.11 -7.01
N LEU A 108 -15.08 -24.53 -5.80
CA LEU A 108 -14.54 -25.70 -5.12
C LEU A 108 -15.43 -26.94 -5.37
N PRO A 109 -14.89 -28.16 -5.23
CA PRO A 109 -13.47 -28.48 -5.00
C PRO A 109 -12.64 -28.34 -6.29
N TRP A 110 -11.39 -27.93 -6.15
CA TRP A 110 -10.47 -27.87 -7.28
C TRP A 110 -9.92 -29.25 -7.61
N ASP A 111 -10.16 -29.68 -8.85
CA ASP A 111 -9.50 -30.83 -9.43
C ASP A 111 -7.97 -30.63 -9.45
N LEU A 112 -7.21 -31.72 -9.24
CA LEU A 112 -5.75 -31.67 -9.12
C LEU A 112 -5.09 -31.23 -10.43
N HIS A 113 -5.66 -31.59 -11.58
CA HIS A 113 -5.14 -31.18 -12.89
C HIS A 113 -5.40 -29.69 -13.11
N LYS A 114 -6.63 -29.20 -12.84
CA LYS A 114 -6.95 -27.75 -12.87
C LYS A 114 -6.03 -26.96 -11.93
N LEU A 115 -5.79 -27.46 -10.72
CA LEU A 115 -4.90 -26.84 -9.74
C LEU A 115 -3.46 -26.76 -10.25
N THR A 116 -2.95 -27.82 -10.86
CA THR A 116 -1.59 -27.85 -11.41
C THR A 116 -1.43 -26.82 -12.52
N ILE A 117 -2.40 -26.73 -13.45
CA ILE A 117 -2.40 -25.73 -14.53
C ILE A 117 -2.36 -24.32 -13.95
N ALA A 118 -3.27 -24.00 -13.02
CA ALA A 118 -3.31 -22.68 -12.42
C ALA A 118 -2.03 -22.34 -11.64
N LEU A 119 -1.41 -23.33 -10.98
CA LEU A 119 -0.18 -23.12 -10.25
C LEU A 119 1.00 -22.75 -11.16
N GLU A 120 1.09 -23.30 -12.38
CA GLU A 120 2.09 -22.85 -13.36
C GLU A 120 1.89 -21.37 -13.73
N GLU A 121 0.65 -20.90 -13.83
CA GLU A 121 0.37 -19.48 -14.05
C GLU A 121 0.73 -18.63 -12.83
N PHE A 122 0.43 -19.09 -11.61
CA PHE A 122 0.81 -18.39 -10.37
C PHE A 122 2.33 -18.27 -10.21
N LYS A 123 3.13 -19.26 -10.65
CA LYS A 123 4.60 -19.22 -10.52
C LYS A 123 5.23 -18.02 -11.22
N LYS A 124 4.61 -17.53 -12.30
CA LYS A 124 5.09 -16.35 -13.06
C LYS A 124 5.09 -15.07 -12.22
N SER A 125 4.31 -15.03 -11.13
CA SER A 125 4.22 -13.89 -10.22
C SER A 125 4.37 -14.32 -8.77
N GLY A 126 5.54 -14.02 -8.17
CA GLY A 126 5.80 -14.33 -6.77
C GLY A 126 4.80 -13.68 -5.79
N ALA A 127 4.24 -12.52 -6.15
CA ALA A 127 3.21 -11.85 -5.35
C ALA A 127 1.89 -12.63 -5.36
N ASP A 128 1.47 -13.11 -6.53
CA ASP A 128 0.21 -13.84 -6.69
C ASP A 128 0.29 -15.24 -6.09
N LEU A 129 1.41 -15.94 -6.28
CA LEU A 129 1.68 -17.22 -5.62
C LEU A 129 1.69 -17.08 -4.08
N LEU A 130 2.31 -16.01 -3.56
CA LEU A 130 2.30 -15.73 -2.12
C LEU A 130 0.88 -15.45 -1.61
N GLY A 131 0.09 -14.67 -2.36
CA GLY A 131 -1.30 -14.40 -2.01
C GLY A 131 -2.16 -15.66 -2.02
N PHE A 132 -2.04 -16.49 -3.06
CA PHE A 132 -2.74 -17.77 -3.17
C PHE A 132 -2.40 -18.71 -2.01
N ARG A 133 -1.12 -18.86 -1.67
CA ARG A 133 -0.69 -19.62 -0.49
C ARG A 133 -1.29 -19.13 0.81
N ARG A 134 -1.38 -17.81 0.96
CA ARG A 134 -1.88 -17.20 2.18
C ARG A 134 -3.38 -17.36 2.32
N LEU A 135 -4.12 -17.24 1.21
CA LEU A 135 -5.54 -17.56 1.12
C LEU A 135 -5.77 -19.03 1.50
N TYR A 136 -5.06 -19.95 0.84
CA TYR A 136 -5.21 -21.39 1.06
C TYR A 136 -4.95 -21.78 2.52
N ARG A 137 -3.84 -21.28 3.09
CA ARG A 137 -3.52 -21.51 4.51
C ARG A 137 -4.59 -20.94 5.44
N TRP A 138 -5.03 -19.72 5.19
CA TRP A 138 -6.07 -19.08 6.00
C TRP A 138 -7.38 -19.86 5.96
N ALA A 139 -7.75 -20.39 4.80
CA ALA A 139 -8.95 -21.20 4.65
C ALA A 139 -8.87 -22.53 5.41
N ILE A 140 -7.70 -23.22 5.38
CA ILE A 140 -7.44 -24.40 6.23
C ILE A 140 -7.55 -24.04 7.71
N ASP A 141 -6.88 -22.97 8.14
CA ASP A 141 -6.86 -22.53 9.55
C ASP A 141 -8.29 -22.21 10.06
N ARG A 142 -9.22 -21.89 9.15
CA ARG A 142 -10.64 -21.62 9.44
C ARG A 142 -11.55 -22.84 9.24
N GLY A 143 -11.02 -23.98 8.83
CA GLY A 143 -11.80 -25.19 8.57
C GLY A 143 -12.77 -25.05 7.39
N ILE A 144 -12.47 -24.18 6.43
CA ILE A 144 -13.31 -24.01 5.23
C ILE A 144 -13.20 -25.27 4.37
N LYS A 145 -14.35 -25.85 4.02
CA LYS A 145 -14.41 -27.07 3.20
C LYS A 145 -13.85 -26.80 1.79
N GLY A 146 -13.30 -27.84 1.17
CA GLY A 146 -12.65 -27.74 -0.15
C GLY A 146 -11.16 -27.34 -0.10
N PHE A 147 -10.63 -26.98 1.07
CA PHE A 147 -9.20 -26.76 1.28
C PHE A 147 -8.59 -27.92 2.07
N ASP A 148 -7.60 -28.59 1.48
CA ASP A 148 -6.96 -29.77 2.03
C ASP A 148 -5.51 -29.50 2.48
N PRO A 149 -5.11 -29.90 3.70
CA PRO A 149 -3.74 -29.71 4.18
C PRO A 149 -2.65 -30.35 3.31
N ASN A 150 -2.92 -31.51 2.69
CA ASN A 150 -1.92 -32.19 1.84
C ASN A 150 -1.74 -31.45 0.51
N ILE A 151 -2.83 -30.92 -0.06
CA ILE A 151 -2.78 -30.03 -1.22
C ILE A 151 -1.98 -28.76 -0.88
N TYR A 152 -2.19 -28.19 0.30
CA TYR A 152 -1.43 -27.01 0.72
C TYR A 152 0.07 -27.25 0.78
N LEU A 153 0.53 -28.41 1.24
CA LEU A 153 1.96 -28.75 1.24
C LEU A 153 2.52 -28.75 -0.18
N LYS A 154 1.79 -29.32 -1.16
CA LYS A 154 2.18 -29.27 -2.58
C LYS A 154 2.26 -27.83 -3.10
N ILE A 155 1.28 -26.98 -2.78
CA ILE A 155 1.26 -25.56 -3.16
C ILE A 155 2.44 -24.81 -2.52
N LYS A 156 2.80 -25.15 -1.28
CA LYS A 156 3.89 -24.51 -0.52
C LYS A 156 5.26 -24.81 -1.13
N ASP A 157 5.48 -26.02 -1.63
CA ASP A 157 6.76 -26.49 -2.15
C ASP A 157 7.12 -25.94 -3.53
N ILE A 158 6.12 -25.43 -4.26
CA ILE A 158 6.32 -24.75 -5.53
C ILE A 158 7.28 -23.55 -5.34
N LYS A 159 8.06 -23.20 -6.36
CA LYS A 159 8.84 -21.95 -6.34
C LYS A 159 8.29 -21.07 -7.43
N SER A 160 8.16 -19.78 -7.14
CA SER A 160 7.94 -18.81 -8.22
C SER A 160 9.12 -18.88 -9.17
N ASP A 161 8.88 -18.51 -10.42
CA ASP A 161 9.94 -18.41 -11.40
C ASP A 161 11.05 -17.52 -10.86
N ARG A 162 12.30 -17.91 -11.17
CA ARG A 162 13.48 -17.19 -10.70
C ARG A 162 13.49 -15.81 -11.33
N VAL A 163 12.88 -14.85 -10.64
CA VAL A 163 13.24 -13.45 -10.79
C VAL A 163 14.59 -13.35 -10.13
N ASP A 164 15.67 -13.23 -10.91
CA ASP A 164 16.95 -12.87 -10.34
C ASP A 164 16.76 -11.55 -9.59
N PRO A 165 16.79 -11.57 -8.25
CA PRO A 165 16.52 -10.37 -7.47
C PRO A 165 17.55 -9.30 -7.81
N TYR A 166 18.73 -9.68 -8.31
CA TYR A 166 19.81 -8.77 -8.66
C TYR A 166 19.88 -8.40 -10.14
N ALA A 167 19.12 -9.04 -11.04
CA ALA A 167 19.13 -8.69 -12.47
C ALA A 167 18.66 -7.24 -12.74
N ARG A 168 17.90 -6.66 -11.81
CA ARG A 168 17.48 -5.24 -11.85
C ARG A 168 17.95 -4.42 -10.65
N ILE A 169 18.49 -5.08 -9.63
CA ILE A 169 19.26 -4.38 -8.61
C ILE A 169 20.66 -4.22 -9.20
N TYR A 170 20.79 -3.28 -10.13
CA TYR A 170 21.94 -2.41 -10.00
C TYR A 170 21.78 -1.82 -8.61
N LEU A 171 22.51 -2.36 -7.62
CA LEU A 171 22.99 -1.54 -6.54
C LEU A 171 23.84 -0.52 -7.28
N SER A 172 23.20 0.53 -7.81
CA SER A 172 23.92 1.70 -8.23
C SER A 172 24.50 2.22 -6.92
N GLN A 173 25.69 1.73 -6.60
CA GLN A 173 26.58 2.34 -5.65
C GLN A 173 27.03 3.72 -6.14
N SER A 174 26.49 4.21 -7.26
CA SER A 174 26.48 5.64 -7.53
C SER A 174 25.56 6.29 -6.50
N GLY A 175 26.18 6.83 -5.46
CA GLY A 175 25.71 8.10 -4.91
C GLY A 175 25.60 9.15 -6.03
N LEU A 176 25.19 10.36 -5.68
CA LEU A 176 25.31 11.45 -6.64
C LEU A 176 26.79 11.59 -7.02
N GLU A 177 27.09 11.67 -8.31
CA GLU A 177 28.41 12.10 -8.75
C GLU A 177 28.68 13.51 -8.19
N LEU A 178 29.95 13.88 -8.01
CA LEU A 178 30.30 15.15 -7.36
C LEU A 178 29.63 16.35 -8.03
N ASP A 179 29.53 16.36 -9.37
CA ASP A 179 28.86 17.43 -10.10
C ASP A 179 27.34 17.42 -9.94
N GLU A 180 26.73 16.24 -9.81
CA GLU A 180 25.30 16.09 -9.49
C GLU A 180 25.00 16.57 -8.07
N GLU A 181 25.85 16.23 -7.10
CA GLU A 181 25.75 16.70 -5.72
C GLU A 181 25.89 18.22 -5.67
N ILE A 182 26.90 18.79 -6.35
CA ILE A 182 27.08 20.24 -6.43
C ILE A 182 25.86 20.91 -7.06
N ARG A 183 25.29 20.35 -8.12
CA ARG A 183 24.05 20.89 -8.74
C ARG A 183 22.87 20.81 -7.78
N LEU A 184 22.72 19.71 -7.04
CA LEU A 184 21.68 19.54 -6.04
C LEU A 184 21.84 20.56 -4.91
N LEU A 185 23.06 20.72 -4.37
CA LEU A 185 23.38 21.71 -3.35
C LEU A 185 23.10 23.12 -3.86
N LYS A 186 23.53 23.49 -5.07
CA LYS A 186 23.18 24.79 -5.69
C LYS A 186 21.66 24.98 -5.81
N ARG A 187 20.92 23.93 -6.14
CA ARG A 187 19.46 23.98 -6.25
C ARG A 187 18.80 24.14 -4.88
N ILE A 188 19.26 23.41 -3.87
CA ILE A 188 18.86 23.56 -2.47
C ILE A 188 19.17 24.99 -2.03
N ASP A 189 20.31 25.53 -2.43
CA ASP A 189 20.85 26.78 -1.94
C ASP A 189 20.18 28.02 -2.52
N ARG A 190 19.56 27.87 -3.69
CA ARG A 190 18.86 28.93 -4.39
C ARG A 190 17.80 29.56 -3.48
N GLU A 191 17.82 30.88 -3.42
CA GLU A 191 16.69 31.66 -2.90
C GLU A 191 15.53 31.49 -3.88
N VAL A 192 14.50 30.78 -3.44
CA VAL A 192 13.27 30.58 -4.21
C VAL A 192 12.25 31.58 -3.71
N SER A 193 11.70 32.37 -4.65
CA SER A 193 10.68 33.36 -4.33
C SER A 193 9.41 32.69 -3.81
N TRP A 194 8.80 33.33 -2.81
CA TRP A 194 7.52 32.99 -2.19
C TRP A 194 6.34 32.97 -3.17
N VAL A 195 6.47 33.68 -4.30
CA VAL A 195 5.44 33.76 -5.34
C VAL A 195 5.26 32.39 -6.02
N GLU A 196 6.32 31.58 -6.08
CA GLU A 196 6.28 30.22 -6.60
C GLU A 196 6.28 29.20 -5.45
N TRP A 197 5.22 29.20 -4.66
CA TRP A 197 5.01 28.27 -3.54
C TRP A 197 5.39 26.81 -3.85
N ILE A 198 4.98 26.28 -5.01
CA ILE A 198 5.23 24.89 -5.39
C ILE A 198 6.74 24.65 -5.51
N SER A 199 7.46 25.58 -6.13
CA SER A 199 8.92 25.55 -6.23
C SER A 199 9.58 25.61 -4.86
N PHE A 200 9.04 26.42 -3.94
CA PHE A 200 9.55 26.54 -2.58
C PHE A 200 9.31 25.27 -1.74
N GLN A 201 8.09 24.73 -1.79
CA GLN A 201 7.74 23.44 -1.18
C GLN A 201 8.67 22.33 -1.68
N PHE A 202 8.87 22.25 -3.00
CA PHE A 202 9.73 21.25 -3.61
C PHE A 202 11.20 21.42 -3.19
N ASN A 203 11.70 22.65 -3.08
CA ASN A 203 13.05 22.92 -2.57
C ASN A 203 13.23 22.40 -1.12
N ILE A 204 12.23 22.62 -0.26
CA ILE A 204 12.24 22.10 1.11
C ILE A 204 12.25 20.57 1.11
N MET A 205 11.40 19.94 0.28
CA MET A 205 11.36 18.48 0.17
C MET A 205 12.68 17.89 -0.33
N LEU A 206 13.34 18.54 -1.30
CA LEU A 206 14.68 18.16 -1.76
C LEU A 206 15.73 18.29 -0.66
N HIS A 207 15.73 19.42 0.04
CA HIS A 207 16.68 19.67 1.13
C HIS A 207 16.50 18.68 2.28
N LEU A 208 15.24 18.38 2.64
CA LEU A 208 14.92 17.37 3.64
C LEU A 208 15.30 15.95 3.18
N SER A 209 15.14 15.64 1.89
CA SER A 209 15.59 14.37 1.29
C SER A 209 17.10 14.21 1.41
N PHE A 210 17.85 15.28 1.16
CA PHE A 210 19.31 15.30 1.26
C PHE A 210 19.80 15.14 2.70
N GLU A 211 19.20 15.86 3.67
CA GLU A 211 19.64 15.80 5.07
C GLU A 211 19.24 14.51 5.80
N LEU A 212 17.99 14.04 5.61
CA LEU A 212 17.40 13.00 6.45
C LEU A 212 17.04 11.71 5.71
N GLY A 213 17.06 11.71 4.37
CA GLY A 213 16.64 10.57 3.54
C GLY A 213 15.23 10.00 3.81
N PRO A 214 14.19 10.78 4.15
CA PRO A 214 12.85 10.25 4.37
C PRO A 214 12.29 9.59 3.12
N ARG A 215 11.58 8.48 3.31
CA ARG A 215 10.81 7.82 2.26
C ARG A 215 9.61 8.69 1.87
N SER A 216 9.12 8.54 0.64
CA SER A 216 7.95 9.27 0.12
C SER A 216 6.72 9.22 1.03
N ILE A 217 6.46 8.09 1.70
CA ILE A 217 5.34 7.95 2.65
C ILE A 217 5.51 8.80 3.92
N GLN A 218 6.76 9.10 4.31
CA GLN A 218 7.05 9.93 5.48
C GLN A 218 6.74 11.39 5.16
N PHE A 219 7.04 11.88 3.95
CA PHE A 219 6.59 13.21 3.50
C PHE A 219 5.08 13.39 3.59
N HIS A 220 4.33 12.40 3.11
CA HIS A 220 2.87 12.43 3.14
C HIS A 220 2.29 12.39 4.57
N SER A 221 3.05 11.89 5.55
CA SER A 221 2.58 11.72 6.94
C SER A 221 3.12 12.80 7.89
N LEU A 222 3.81 13.82 7.37
CA LEU A 222 4.31 14.94 8.17
C LEU A 222 3.23 15.99 8.33
N ASP A 223 3.02 16.38 9.57
CA ASP A 223 2.14 17.47 9.98
C ASP A 223 2.99 18.68 10.40
N ILE A 224 2.42 19.88 10.39
CA ILE A 224 3.09 21.10 10.87
C ILE A 224 3.55 20.93 12.32
N THR A 225 2.75 20.25 13.14
CA THR A 225 3.06 19.97 14.55
C THR A 225 4.27 19.07 14.74
N ASP A 226 4.74 18.40 13.69
CA ASP A 226 5.97 17.59 13.74
C ASP A 226 7.24 18.43 13.61
N PHE A 227 7.11 19.70 13.23
CA PHE A 227 8.21 20.64 13.18
C PHE A 227 8.26 21.46 14.46
N GLU A 228 9.36 21.35 15.19
CA GLU A 228 9.56 21.99 16.47
C GLU A 228 10.75 22.96 16.39
N VAL A 229 10.53 24.16 16.93
CA VAL A 229 11.54 25.21 17.05
C VAL A 229 11.81 25.39 18.54
N ILE A 230 13.06 25.15 18.94
CA ILE A 230 13.52 25.30 20.32
C ILE A 230 14.40 26.53 20.38
N GLU A 231 13.96 27.56 21.09
CA GLU A 231 14.71 28.81 21.28
C GLU A 231 15.60 28.67 22.52
N ILE A 232 16.92 28.72 22.33
CA ILE A 232 17.91 28.58 23.43
C ILE A 232 18.27 29.97 23.99
N SER A 233 18.31 30.97 23.11
CA SER A 233 18.50 32.40 23.43
C SER A 233 17.88 33.25 22.31
N ASP A 234 17.83 34.57 22.48
CA ASP A 234 17.26 35.52 21.51
C ASP A 234 17.84 35.39 20.08
N GLN A 235 19.00 34.75 19.92
CA GLN A 235 19.70 34.62 18.62
C GLN A 235 19.91 33.17 18.17
N GLU A 236 19.68 32.17 19.03
CA GLU A 236 19.94 30.76 18.71
C GLU A 236 18.67 29.91 18.73
N LYS A 237 18.28 29.45 17.55
CA LYS A 237 17.19 28.50 17.35
C LYS A 237 17.72 27.13 16.95
N TYR A 238 17.21 26.09 17.60
CA TYR A 238 17.41 24.70 17.25
C TYR A 238 16.13 24.16 16.59
N TYR A 239 16.31 23.40 15.53
CA TYR A 239 15.19 22.88 14.74
C TYR A 239 15.15 21.36 14.79
N THR A 240 13.99 20.82 15.15
CA THR A 240 13.73 19.39 15.20
C THR A 240 12.57 19.05 14.28
N LEU A 241 12.70 17.94 13.55
CA LEU A 241 11.59 17.34 12.83
C LEU A 241 11.29 15.94 13.40
N TRP A 242 10.05 15.72 13.82
CA TRP A 242 9.55 14.47 14.36
C TRP A 242 9.12 13.52 13.24
N LEU A 243 10.10 12.84 12.65
CA LEU A 243 9.85 11.94 11.52
C LEU A 243 9.03 10.72 11.94
N PRO A 244 7.89 10.44 11.27
CA PRO A 244 7.15 9.20 11.49
C PRO A 244 7.95 8.03 10.92
N MET A 245 8.26 7.04 11.76
CA MET A 245 9.01 5.86 11.35
C MET A 245 8.09 4.85 10.65
N ALA A 246 8.67 4.09 9.73
CA ALA A 246 7.99 2.95 9.15
C ALA A 246 7.59 1.96 10.26
N LYS A 247 6.34 1.50 10.19
CA LYS A 247 5.69 0.58 11.13
C LYS A 247 6.63 -0.53 11.62
N LYS A 248 6.85 -0.62 12.93
CA LYS A 248 7.17 -1.90 13.58
C LYS A 248 5.89 -2.74 13.63
N VAL A 249 5.98 -4.02 13.28
CA VAL A 249 4.84 -4.95 13.31
C VAL A 249 4.24 -4.93 14.73
N GLY A 250 2.98 -4.49 14.86
CA GLY A 250 2.26 -4.46 16.14
C GLY A 250 1.80 -3.08 16.61
N GLN A 251 2.46 -1.98 16.21
CA GLN A 251 2.06 -0.64 16.66
C GLN A 251 0.90 -0.07 15.82
N ARG A 252 -0.10 0.50 16.51
CA ARG A 252 -1.27 1.17 15.91
C ARG A 252 -1.00 2.63 15.52
N ARG A 253 -0.07 3.31 16.21
CA ARG A 253 0.40 4.65 15.87
C ARG A 253 1.83 4.58 15.32
N PRO A 254 2.19 5.39 14.31
CA PRO A 254 3.58 5.53 13.88
C PRO A 254 4.44 6.02 15.05
N ASP A 255 5.51 5.31 15.38
CA ASP A 255 6.56 5.81 16.27
C ASP A 255 7.19 7.04 15.61
N ARG A 256 7.25 8.19 16.29
CA ARG A 256 7.87 9.42 15.77
C ARG A 256 9.22 9.59 16.44
N ARG A 257 10.26 9.83 15.63
CA ARG A 257 11.62 10.03 16.15
C ARG A 257 12.09 11.44 15.87
N PRO A 258 12.63 12.15 16.87
CA PRO A 258 13.19 13.47 16.65
C PRO A 258 14.44 13.35 15.78
N ARG A 259 14.57 14.26 14.82
CA ARG A 259 15.73 14.43 13.96
C ARG A 259 16.13 15.90 13.97
N LYS A 260 17.38 16.15 14.33
CA LYS A 260 17.99 17.46 14.14
C LYS A 260 18.05 17.76 12.65
N ILE A 261 17.67 18.97 12.27
CA ILE A 261 17.88 19.51 10.93
C ILE A 261 18.78 20.74 11.00
N THR A 262 19.38 21.12 9.88
CA THR A 262 20.22 22.33 9.86
C THR A 262 19.38 23.58 10.11
N ALA A 263 20.00 24.63 10.66
CA ALA A 263 19.35 25.92 10.84
C ALA A 263 18.83 26.50 9.51
N ARG A 264 19.50 26.17 8.39
CA ARG A 264 19.08 26.58 7.05
C ARG A 264 17.77 25.91 6.64
N LEU A 265 17.66 24.60 6.80
CA LEU A 265 16.42 23.89 6.51
C LEU A 265 15.31 24.31 7.47
N GLY A 266 15.63 24.44 8.75
CA GLY A 266 14.71 24.92 9.79
C GLY A 266 14.08 26.26 9.45
N LYS A 267 14.90 27.27 9.09
CA LYS A 267 14.40 28.60 8.67
C LYS A 267 13.48 28.53 7.45
N LYS A 268 13.80 27.69 6.46
CA LYS A 268 12.93 27.50 5.29
C LYS A 268 11.58 26.93 5.70
N ILE A 269 11.56 25.90 6.56
CA ILE A 269 10.33 25.27 7.05
C ILE A 269 9.54 26.24 7.93
N GLU A 270 10.19 27.00 8.80
CA GLU A 270 9.55 28.02 9.66
C GLU A 270 8.83 29.08 8.81
N GLN A 271 9.53 29.64 7.82
CA GLN A 271 8.93 30.62 6.91
C GLN A 271 7.81 30.02 6.04
N TYR A 272 8.01 28.78 5.59
CA TYR A 272 7.01 28.01 4.86
C TYR A 272 5.73 27.79 5.67
N VAL A 273 5.86 27.41 6.95
CA VAL A 273 4.71 27.17 7.85
C VAL A 273 3.91 28.45 8.07
N LEU A 274 4.59 29.59 8.28
CA LEU A 274 3.94 30.89 8.42
C LEU A 274 3.09 31.24 7.17
N TRP A 275 3.64 30.99 5.98
CA TRP A 275 2.90 31.21 4.74
C TRP A 275 1.76 30.20 4.56
N HIS A 276 2.02 28.94 4.87
CA HIS A 276 1.07 27.84 4.73
C HIS A 276 -0.19 28.10 5.57
N GLN A 277 0.00 28.51 6.82
CA GLN A 277 -1.09 28.91 7.72
C GLN A 277 -1.88 30.12 7.20
N ARG A 278 -1.21 31.11 6.58
CA ARG A 278 -1.89 32.26 5.96
C ARG A 278 -2.76 31.85 4.76
N ARG A 279 -2.32 30.87 3.96
CA ARG A 279 -3.03 30.44 2.75
C ARG A 279 -4.17 29.46 3.02
N PHE A 280 -3.90 28.44 3.82
CA PHE A 280 -4.83 27.31 4.03
C PHE A 280 -5.54 27.37 5.39
N GLY A 281 -5.19 28.35 6.23
CA GLY A 281 -5.72 28.49 7.57
C GLY A 281 -5.05 27.57 8.59
N ASN A 282 -5.32 27.83 9.87
CA ASN A 282 -4.73 27.09 10.99
C ASN A 282 -5.26 25.64 11.13
N ALA A 283 -6.33 25.29 10.43
CA ALA A 283 -6.89 23.94 10.42
C ALA A 283 -6.14 22.98 9.47
N CYS A 284 -5.24 23.50 8.63
CA CYS A 284 -4.45 22.67 7.72
C CYS A 284 -3.30 22.01 8.49
N GLU A 285 -3.49 20.73 8.85
CA GLU A 285 -2.51 19.94 9.61
C GLU A 285 -1.28 19.53 8.79
N PRO A 286 -1.38 19.07 7.52
CA PRO A 286 -0.23 18.50 6.82
C PRO A 286 0.86 19.54 6.55
N LEU A 287 2.12 19.13 6.71
CA LEU A 287 3.26 19.99 6.39
C LEU A 287 3.40 20.18 4.88
N PHE A 288 3.22 19.14 4.08
CA PHE A 288 3.29 19.25 2.62
C PHE A 288 1.91 19.01 2.01
N VAL A 289 1.47 19.91 1.13
CA VAL A 289 0.12 19.89 0.56
C VAL A 289 0.10 20.02 -0.97
N ASN A 290 -0.97 19.51 -1.57
CA ASN A 290 -1.33 19.79 -2.96
C ASN A 290 -2.05 21.15 -3.07
N LEU A 291 -2.31 21.62 -4.29
CA LEU A 291 -3.08 22.84 -4.56
C LEU A 291 -4.37 23.03 -3.71
N PRO A 292 -5.21 21.99 -3.48
CA PRO A 292 -6.41 22.12 -2.66
C PRO A 292 -6.16 22.12 -1.14
N GLY A 293 -4.91 22.04 -0.66
CA GLY A 293 -4.58 21.98 0.77
C GLY A 293 -4.64 20.57 1.39
N SER A 294 -4.93 19.54 0.60
CA SER A 294 -4.83 18.13 1.03
C SER A 294 -3.37 17.69 1.14
N ALA A 295 -3.06 16.73 2.01
CA ALA A 295 -1.70 16.17 2.14
C ALA A 295 -1.07 15.78 0.79
N TYR A 296 0.20 16.12 0.60
CA TYR A 296 0.93 15.91 -0.64
C TYR A 296 1.02 14.42 -0.97
N GLN A 297 0.67 14.05 -2.20
CA GLN A 297 0.74 12.67 -2.67
C GLN A 297 1.80 12.55 -3.74
N CYS A 298 2.86 11.78 -3.46
CA CYS A 298 3.84 11.44 -4.48
C CYS A 298 3.21 10.47 -5.48
N LEU A 299 2.67 10.99 -6.58
CA LEU A 299 2.21 10.22 -7.72
C LEU A 299 3.44 9.59 -8.40
N ARG A 300 3.55 8.26 -8.35
CA ARG A 300 4.62 7.53 -9.07
C ARG A 300 4.52 7.70 -10.60
N SER A 301 3.42 8.24 -11.11
CA SER A 301 3.17 8.51 -12.52
C SER A 301 3.84 9.78 -13.06
N ALA A 302 4.52 10.57 -12.22
CA ALA A 302 5.22 11.79 -12.62
C ALA A 302 6.75 11.70 -12.50
N MET A 303 7.31 10.49 -12.39
CA MET A 303 8.73 10.26 -12.63
C MET A 303 8.86 9.74 -14.06
N PRO A 304 9.20 10.56 -15.06
CA PRO A 304 9.67 10.03 -16.33
C PRO A 304 10.84 9.10 -16.01
N SER A 305 10.86 7.95 -16.67
CA SER A 305 12.00 7.04 -16.68
C SER A 305 13.30 7.82 -16.66
N SER A 306 14.11 7.55 -15.65
CA SER A 306 15.43 8.12 -15.41
C SER A 306 16.30 8.06 -16.66
N THR A 307 16.27 9.11 -17.49
CA THR A 307 17.32 9.46 -18.47
C THR A 307 17.13 10.82 -19.16
N SER A 308 16.01 11.54 -19.04
CA SER A 308 15.78 12.75 -19.86
C SER A 308 15.73 14.10 -19.15
N CYS A 309 15.77 14.18 -17.81
CA CYS A 309 15.57 15.47 -17.11
C CYS A 309 16.85 16.24 -16.71
N LEU A 310 18.06 15.76 -17.08
CA LEU A 310 19.32 16.50 -16.88
C LEU A 310 19.90 17.07 -18.19
N ARG A 311 19.12 17.06 -19.28
CA ARG A 311 19.48 17.73 -20.54
C ARG A 311 18.34 18.64 -20.97
N GLN A 312 18.20 19.79 -20.32
CA GLN A 312 17.87 21.08 -20.93
C GLN A 312 17.63 22.09 -19.81
N VAL A 313 18.28 23.25 -19.97
CA VAL A 313 18.44 24.43 -19.10
C VAL A 313 19.64 24.37 -18.14
#